data_AF-A0A158EIL9-F1
#
_entry.id   AF-A0A158EIL9-F1
#
_cell.length_a   1.000
_cell.length_b   1.000
_cell.length_c   1.000
_cell.angle_alpha   90.00
_cell.angle_beta   90.00
_cell.angle_gamma   90.00
#
_symmetry.space_group_name_H-M   'P 1'
#
loop_
_entity.id
_entity.type
_entity.pdbx_description
1 polymer ?
#
loop_
_entity_poly.entity_id
_entity_poly.type
_entity_poly.pdbx_seq_one_letter_code
_entity_poly.pdbx_strand_id
1 'polypeptide(L)'
;MTTESSVSGGQSGFILGSRIFFDTGAGWVQGINGTAGRIELDTRMTRVLAAFACSPFSLLSFEHLIRIALDNGPVQGAHHELSQIIRALRHALHNIDPSSIYIARIPRLGYALVAPVTEQRIPGE
;
A
#
# COMPACT_ATOMS: atom_id res chain seq x y z
N MET A 1 26.00 -23.91 -23.44
CA MET A 1 24.67 -23.37 -23.83
C MET A 1 23.95 -23.06 -22.52
N THR A 2 23.52 -21.79 -22.40
CA THR A 2 22.64 -21.22 -21.35
C THR A 2 23.09 -21.34 -19.90
N THR A 3 23.81 -20.29 -19.48
CA THR A 3 23.82 -19.74 -18.12
C THR A 3 22.39 -19.60 -17.60
N GLU A 4 22.06 -20.32 -16.54
CA GLU A 4 20.92 -20.00 -15.68
C GLU A 4 21.25 -18.68 -14.99
N SER A 5 20.78 -17.58 -15.58
CA SER A 5 20.69 -16.30 -14.89
C SER A 5 19.64 -16.46 -13.80
N SER A 6 20.04 -16.90 -12.62
CA SER A 6 19.29 -16.67 -11.39
C SER A 6 19.13 -15.17 -11.24
N VAL A 7 18.00 -14.64 -11.72
CA VAL A 7 17.57 -13.30 -11.37
C VAL A 7 17.24 -13.38 -9.88
N SER A 8 18.20 -13.04 -9.02
CA SER A 8 17.92 -12.71 -7.62
C SER A 8 16.94 -11.53 -7.65
N GLY A 9 15.65 -11.85 -7.61
CA GLY A 9 14.57 -10.88 -7.64
C GLY A 9 14.62 -10.08 -6.36
N GLY A 10 15.32 -8.94 -6.40
CA GLY A 10 15.40 -8.04 -5.26
C GLY A 10 13.99 -7.68 -4.79
N GLN A 11 13.72 -7.87 -3.50
CA GLN A 11 12.45 -7.45 -2.91
C GLN A 11 12.35 -5.92 -3.08
N SER A 12 11.28 -5.47 -3.74
CA SER A 12 11.04 -4.05 -3.96
C SER A 12 9.83 -3.62 -3.15
N GLY A 13 10.01 -2.54 -2.39
CA GLY A 13 9.00 -2.04 -1.49
C GLY A 13 9.12 -0.54 -1.28
N PHE A 14 8.27 -0.05 -0.39
CA PHE A 14 8.20 1.37 -0.05
C PHE A 14 8.35 1.55 1.44
N ILE A 15 9.16 2.52 1.84
CA ILE A 15 9.11 3.07 3.19
C ILE A 15 8.03 4.15 3.20
N LEU A 16 7.02 3.99 4.06
CA LEU A 16 5.98 4.98 4.30
C LEU A 16 6.31 5.75 5.59
N GLY A 17 6.44 7.08 5.45
CA GLY A 17 6.93 7.91 6.53
C GLY A 17 8.40 7.59 6.81
N SER A 18 8.68 7.16 8.05
CA SER A 18 9.98 6.67 8.48
C SER A 18 9.89 5.37 9.28
N ARG A 19 8.70 4.76 9.32
CA ARG A 19 8.37 3.70 10.28
C ARG A 19 7.79 2.44 9.69
N ILE A 20 7.24 2.48 8.48
CA ILE A 20 6.56 1.32 7.90
C ILE A 20 7.26 0.94 6.61
N PHE A 21 7.74 -0.29 6.53
CA PHE A 21 8.12 -0.90 5.27
C PHE A 21 6.90 -1.64 4.69
N PHE A 22 6.62 -1.41 3.41
CA PHE A 22 5.58 -2.06 2.64
C PHE A 22 6.22 -2.87 1.52
N ASP A 23 6.11 -4.19 1.58
CA ASP A 23 6.51 -5.08 0.50
C ASP A 23 5.38 -5.21 -0.52
N THR A 24 5.60 -4.70 -1.72
CA THR A 24 4.57 -4.64 -2.76
C THR A 24 4.36 -5.98 -3.47
N GLY A 25 5.40 -6.82 -3.51
CA GLY A 25 5.36 -8.11 -4.19
C GLY A 25 4.74 -9.19 -3.32
N ALA A 26 5.06 -9.19 -2.03
CA ALA A 26 4.55 -10.16 -1.07
C ALA A 26 3.30 -9.68 -0.31
N GLY A 27 2.95 -8.39 -0.39
CA GLY A 27 1.65 -7.87 0.10
C GLY A 27 1.57 -7.77 1.62
N TRP A 28 2.58 -7.23 2.28
CA TRP A 28 2.59 -7.06 3.73
C TRP A 28 3.26 -5.76 4.17
N VAL A 29 2.94 -5.31 5.38
CA VAL A 29 3.56 -4.14 6.02
C VAL A 29 4.21 -4.54 7.34
N GLN A 30 5.30 -3.89 7.70
CA GLN A 30 6.02 -4.13 8.95
C GLN A 30 6.65 -2.85 9.50
N GLY A 31 6.78 -2.76 10.82
CA GLY A 31 7.56 -1.72 11.47
C GLY A 31 9.04 -1.83 11.13
N ILE A 32 9.65 -0.73 10.71
CA ILE A 32 11.10 -0.61 10.52
C ILE A 32 11.77 -0.76 11.90
N ASN A 33 12.85 -1.53 11.97
CA ASN A 33 13.56 -1.92 13.21
C ASN A 33 12.81 -2.90 14.11
N GLY A 34 11.82 -3.64 13.59
CA GLY A 34 11.15 -4.71 14.34
C GLY A 34 10.22 -4.23 15.45
N THR A 35 9.83 -2.95 15.43
CA THR A 35 8.98 -2.31 16.45
C THR A 35 7.54 -2.82 16.42
N ALA A 36 7.08 -3.37 15.29
CA ALA A 36 5.78 -3.99 15.13
C ALA A 36 5.87 -5.21 14.21
N GLY A 37 5.05 -6.22 14.50
CA GLY A 37 4.96 -7.44 13.71
C GLY A 37 4.50 -7.19 12.29
N ARG A 38 4.80 -8.15 11.40
CA ARG A 38 4.34 -8.16 10.01
C ARG A 38 2.82 -8.34 9.96
N ILE A 39 2.15 -7.53 9.15
CA ILE A 39 0.71 -7.59 8.88
C ILE A 39 0.51 -7.89 7.39
N GLU A 40 -0.10 -9.03 7.09
CA GLU A 40 -0.50 -9.38 5.72
C GLU A 40 -1.65 -8.48 5.25
N LEU A 41 -1.58 -8.06 3.99
CA LEU A 41 -2.61 -7.32 3.30
C LEU A 41 -3.28 -8.23 2.27
N ASP A 42 -4.59 -8.12 2.11
CA ASP A 42 -5.24 -8.80 0.99
C ASP A 42 -4.81 -8.18 -0.35
N THR A 43 -5.11 -8.85 -1.46
CA THR A 43 -4.73 -8.40 -2.80
C THR A 43 -5.26 -6.99 -3.11
N ARG A 44 -6.47 -6.64 -2.65
CA ARG A 44 -7.11 -5.34 -2.94
C ARG A 44 -6.44 -4.23 -2.14
N MET A 45 -6.16 -4.49 -0.86
CA MET A 45 -5.40 -3.60 0.02
C MET A 45 -4.00 -3.36 -0.53
N THR A 46 -3.31 -4.41 -0.97
CA THR A 46 -1.98 -4.34 -1.58
C THR A 46 -1.99 -3.46 -2.83
N ARG A 47 -2.94 -3.68 -3.76
CA ARG A 47 -3.10 -2.86 -4.97
C ARG A 47 -3.35 -1.39 -4.65
N VAL A 48 -4.26 -1.12 -3.72
CA VAL A 48 -4.59 0.26 -3.30
C VAL A 48 -3.41 0.94 -2.63
N LEU A 49 -2.71 0.27 -1.73
CA LEU A 49 -1.54 0.83 -1.05
C LEU A 49 -0.37 1.05 -2.01
N ALA A 50 -0.16 0.15 -2.98
CA ALA A 50 0.82 0.34 -4.05
C ALA A 50 0.49 1.56 -4.92
N ALA A 51 -0.78 1.76 -5.28
CA ALA A 51 -1.20 2.95 -6.02
C ALA A 51 -0.91 4.25 -5.26
N PHE A 52 -1.16 4.26 -3.95
CA PHE A 52 -0.79 5.37 -3.09
C PHE A 52 0.73 5.59 -3.00
N ALA A 53 1.49 4.52 -2.83
CA ALA A 53 2.95 4.60 -2.68
C ALA A 53 3.66 5.05 -3.97
N CYS A 54 3.12 4.67 -5.14
CA CYS A 54 3.58 5.15 -6.45
C CYS A 54 3.20 6.61 -6.74
N SER A 55 2.31 7.22 -5.94
CA SER A 55 1.82 8.59 -6.15
C SER A 55 1.63 9.31 -4.81
N PRO A 56 2.71 9.47 -4.01
CA PRO A 56 2.62 10.11 -2.70
C PRO A 56 2.14 11.55 -2.85
N PHE A 57 1.37 12.01 -1.86
CA PHE A 57 0.75 13.35 -1.83
C PHE A 57 -0.24 13.64 -2.97
N SER A 58 -0.46 12.70 -3.88
CA SER A 58 -1.42 12.86 -4.97
C SER A 58 -2.81 12.44 -4.51
N LEU A 59 -3.81 13.21 -4.94
CA LEU A 59 -5.21 12.86 -4.76
C LEU A 59 -5.61 11.79 -5.78
N LEU A 60 -5.93 10.59 -5.30
CA LEU A 60 -6.51 9.53 -6.12
C LEU A 60 -8.04 9.58 -5.99
N SER A 61 -8.72 9.70 -7.12
CA SER A 61 -10.18 9.80 -7.14
C SER A 61 -10.84 8.51 -6.68
N PHE A 62 -12.07 8.60 -6.18
CA PHE A 62 -12.84 7.40 -5.80
C PHE A 62 -12.96 6.40 -6.96
N GLU A 63 -13.26 6.89 -8.16
CA GLU A 63 -13.39 6.08 -9.37
C GLU A 63 -12.09 5.33 -9.69
N HIS A 64 -10.96 6.03 -9.64
CA HIS A 64 -9.66 5.44 -9.90
C HIS A 64 -9.31 4.35 -8.89
N LEU A 65 -9.54 4.62 -7.60
CA LEU A 65 -9.30 3.67 -6.52
C LEU A 65 -10.25 2.46 -6.57
N ILE A 66 -11.51 2.65 -6.93
CA ILE A 66 -12.47 1.57 -7.14
C ILE A 66 -11.98 0.65 -8.26
N ARG A 67 -11.54 1.21 -9.38
CA ARG A 67 -11.03 0.44 -10.52
C ARG A 67 -9.81 -0.40 -10.12
N ILE A 68 -8.89 0.18 -9.33
CA ILE A 68 -7.71 -0.52 -8.82
C ILE A 68 -8.08 -1.64 -7.85
N ALA A 69 -9.01 -1.35 -6.92
CA ALA A 69 -9.39 -2.28 -5.88
C ALA A 69 -10.21 -3.46 -6.40
N LEU A 70 -11.12 -3.21 -7.35
CA LEU A 70 -12.14 -4.17 -7.77
C LEU A 70 -11.94 -4.73 -9.18
N ASP A 71 -10.89 -4.32 -9.89
CA ASP A 71 -10.50 -4.88 -11.19
C ASP A 71 -11.63 -4.86 -12.25
N ASN A 72 -12.35 -3.73 -12.34
CA ASN A 72 -13.55 -3.54 -13.16
C ASN A 72 -14.77 -4.41 -12.77
N GLY A 73 -14.80 -4.92 -11.53
CA GLY A 73 -15.98 -5.57 -10.95
C GLY A 73 -17.22 -4.66 -10.86
N PRO A 74 -18.40 -5.23 -10.55
CA PRO A 74 -19.66 -4.49 -10.51
C PRO A 74 -19.59 -3.27 -9.59
N VAL A 75 -20.08 -2.13 -10.08
CA VAL A 75 -19.98 -0.82 -9.41
C VAL A 75 -20.98 -0.68 -8.23
N GLN A 76 -21.97 -1.57 -8.14
CA GLN A 76 -22.95 -1.53 -7.05
C GLN A 76 -22.26 -1.79 -5.71
N GLY A 77 -22.31 -0.82 -4.80
CA GLY A 77 -21.65 -0.91 -3.50
C GLY A 77 -20.15 -0.60 -3.49
N ALA A 78 -19.54 -0.29 -4.64
CA ALA A 78 -18.08 -0.12 -4.76
C ALA A 78 -17.52 1.00 -3.86
N HIS A 79 -18.26 2.08 -3.63
CA HIS A 79 -17.85 3.12 -2.68
C HIS A 79 -17.82 2.64 -1.23
N HIS A 80 -18.76 1.76 -0.86
CA HIS A 80 -18.79 1.16 0.47
C HIS A 80 -17.60 0.21 0.65
N GLU A 81 -17.36 -0.67 -0.33
CA GLU A 81 -16.23 -1.58 -0.33
C GLU A 81 -14.88 -0.84 -0.30
N LEU A 82 -14.69 0.18 -1.13
CA LEU A 82 -13.49 1.01 -1.09
C LEU A 82 -13.31 1.63 0.31
N SER A 83 -14.40 2.12 0.93
CA SER A 83 -14.32 2.69 2.28
C SER A 83 -13.92 1.64 3.32
N GLN A 84 -14.35 0.38 3.18
CA GLN A 84 -13.91 -0.73 4.03
C GLN A 84 -12.43 -1.04 3.84
N ILE A 85 -11.95 -1.10 2.58
CA ILE A 85 -10.53 -1.32 2.25
C ILE A 85 -9.66 -0.21 2.86
N ILE A 86 -10.04 1.06 2.67
CA ILE A 86 -9.29 2.19 3.23
C ILE A 86 -9.30 2.16 4.77
N ARG A 87 -10.42 1.76 5.39
CA ARG A 87 -10.49 1.61 6.85
C ARG A 87 -9.56 0.49 7.34
N ALA A 88 -9.53 -0.65 6.66
CA ALA A 88 -8.64 -1.76 6.99
C ALA A 88 -7.17 -1.36 6.82
N LEU A 89 -6.83 -0.65 5.75
CA LEU A 89 -5.48 -0.13 5.53
C LEU A 89 -5.06 0.84 6.63
N ARG A 90 -5.92 1.81 6.99
CA ARG A 90 -5.64 2.73 8.10
C ARG A 90 -5.42 1.98 9.40
N HIS A 91 -6.20 0.94 9.68
CA HIS A 91 -6.04 0.13 10.87
C HIS A 91 -4.72 -0.65 10.86
N ALA A 92 -4.35 -1.28 9.75
CA ALA A 92 -3.07 -1.98 9.61
C ALA A 92 -1.88 -1.03 9.83
N LEU A 93 -1.90 0.15 9.22
CA LEU A 93 -0.84 1.15 9.39
C LEU A 93 -0.81 1.72 10.81
N HIS A 94 -1.98 1.99 11.40
CA HIS A 94 -2.10 2.50 12.77
C HIS A 94 -1.60 1.49 13.81
N ASN A 95 -1.80 0.18 13.58
CA ASN A 95 -1.26 -0.87 14.46
C ASN A 95 0.28 -0.87 14.51
N ILE A 96 0.94 -0.37 13.46
CA ILE A 96 2.40 -0.29 13.40
C ILE A 96 2.89 1.08 13.89
N ASP A 97 2.22 2.16 13.48
CA ASP A 97 2.55 3.53 13.86
C ASP A 97 1.30 4.32 14.28
N PRO A 98 0.90 4.22 15.57
CA PRO A 98 -0.34 4.82 16.06
C PRO A 98 -0.40 6.34 15.98
N SER A 99 0.77 6.99 16.00
CA SER A 99 0.90 8.45 16.03
C SER A 99 0.68 9.13 14.67
N SER A 100 0.57 8.37 13.58
CA SER A 100 0.62 8.93 12.23
C SER A 100 -0.69 8.74 11.47
N ILE A 101 -1.08 9.76 10.72
CA ILE A 101 -2.16 9.69 9.74
C ILE A 101 -1.53 9.51 8.37
N TYR A 102 -1.64 8.30 7.81
CA TYR A 102 -1.07 7.99 6.50
C TYR A 102 -2.01 8.29 5.34
N ILE A 103 -3.29 7.96 5.46
CA ILE A 103 -4.26 8.07 4.36
C ILE A 103 -5.33 9.09 4.74
N ALA A 104 -5.38 10.24 4.07
CA ALA A 104 -6.38 11.28 4.26
C ALA A 104 -7.57 11.10 3.31
N ARG A 105 -8.78 11.43 3.76
CA ARG A 105 -9.97 11.52 2.91
C ARG A 105 -10.17 12.97 2.50
N ILE A 106 -10.32 13.21 1.20
CA ILE A 106 -10.72 14.52 0.68
C ILE A 106 -12.20 14.43 0.28
N PRO A 107 -13.11 15.17 0.97
CA PRO A 107 -14.55 15.06 0.74
C PRO A 107 -14.91 15.19 -0.73
N ARG A 108 -15.77 14.28 -1.22
CA ARG A 108 -16.27 14.23 -2.62
C ARG A 108 -15.22 14.00 -3.71
N LEU A 109 -13.93 14.02 -3.38
CA LEU A 109 -12.86 13.88 -4.36
C LEU A 109 -12.20 12.50 -4.31
N GLY A 110 -11.80 12.02 -3.13
CA GLY A 110 -11.10 10.73 -3.03
C GLY A 110 -10.25 10.60 -1.78
N TYR A 111 -9.09 9.98 -1.94
CA TYR A 111 -8.12 9.75 -0.88
C TYR A 111 -6.70 10.10 -1.33
N ALA A 112 -5.84 10.46 -0.38
CA ALA A 112 -4.43 10.71 -0.63
C ALA A 112 -3.59 10.04 0.45
N LEU A 113 -2.43 9.52 0.06
CA LEU A 113 -1.38 9.17 1.02
C LEU A 113 -0.60 10.44 1.35
N VAL A 114 -0.65 10.84 2.62
CA VAL A 114 -0.06 12.10 3.12
C VAL A 114 1.25 11.87 3.87
N ALA A 115 1.77 10.65 3.85
CA ALA A 115 3.10 10.34 4.33
C ALA A 115 4.13 10.44 3.20
N PRO A 116 5.37 10.88 3.49
CA PRO A 116 6.46 10.76 2.53
C PRO A 116 6.70 9.29 2.19
N VAL A 117 7.14 9.03 0.96
CA VAL A 117 7.41 7.68 0.47
C VAL A 117 8.81 7.62 -0.14
N THR A 118 9.55 6.59 0.25
CA THR A 118 10.87 6.28 -0.32
C THR A 118 10.82 4.89 -0.92
N GLU A 119 11.16 4.74 -2.20
CA GLU A 119 11.35 3.43 -2.83
C GLU A 119 12.59 2.76 -2.23
N GLN A 120 12.46 1.51 -1.82
CA GLN A 120 13.56 0.70 -1.32
C GLN A 120 13.66 -0.59 -2.12
N ARG A 121 14.83 -0.82 -2.71
CA ARG A 121 15.18 -2.10 -3.31
C ARG A 121 16.09 -2.84 -2.34
N ILE A 122 15.64 -3.99 -1.87
CA ILE A 122 16.45 -4.90 -1.09
C ILE A 122 17.22 -5.75 -2.11
N PRO A 123 18.56 -5.68 -2.15
CA PRO A 123 19.35 -6.57 -2.99
C PRO A 123 18.99 -8.01 -2.61
N GLY A 124 18.61 -8.83 -3.60
CA GLY A 124 18.47 -10.26 -3.36
C GLY A 124 19.83 -10.83 -2.99
N GLU A 125 19.90 -11.54 -1.86
CA GLU A 125 21.07 -12.33 -1.49
C GLU A 125 21.37 -13.43 -2.52
#